data_AF-A0A7W1RZC8-F1
#
_entry.id   AF-A0A7W1RZC8-F1
#
_cell.length_a   1.000
_cell.length_b   1.000
_cell.length_c   1.000
_cell.angle_alpha   90.00
_cell.angle_beta   90.00
_cell.angle_gamma   90.00
#
_symmetry.space_group_name_H-M   'P 1'
#
loop_
_entity.id
_entity.type
_entity.pdbx_description
1 polymer ?
#
loop_
_entity_poly.entity_id
_entity_poly.type
_entity_poly.pdbx_seq_one_letter_code
_entity_poly.pdbx_strand_id
1 'polypeptide(L)'
;MRRAANPRLISFHRDLHAGLSAIEAGESHEIWREHGMDAWIVNLTVAGSARVNHGADRFTVGPGDLLLFPPEVVHDYGPEAAGRWHHWW
;
A
#
# COMPACT_ATOMS: atom_id res chain seq x y z
N MET A 1 14.69 23.71 -2.53
CA MET A 1 14.40 23.97 -1.11
C MET A 1 13.94 22.67 -0.48
N ARG A 2 14.58 22.17 0.60
CA ARG A 2 14.05 21.02 1.34
C ARG A 2 12.80 21.49 2.09
N ARG A 3 11.64 20.95 1.73
CA ARG A 3 10.38 21.19 2.44
C ARG A 3 10.56 20.69 3.88
N ALA A 4 10.05 21.43 4.87
CA ALA A 4 10.06 20.95 6.25
C ALA A 4 9.32 19.60 6.31
N ALA A 5 9.90 18.62 7.00
CA ALA A 5 9.30 17.29 7.08
C ALA A 5 7.93 17.38 7.79
N ASN A 6 6.88 16.87 7.15
CA ASN A 6 5.56 16.76 7.78
C ASN A 6 5.62 15.62 8.84
N PRO A 7 5.49 15.92 10.15
CA PRO A 7 5.67 14.93 11.20
C PRO A 7 4.56 13.86 11.24
N ARG A 8 3.50 14.02 10.44
CA ARG A 8 2.40 13.06 10.35
C ARG A 8 2.59 11.98 9.27
N LEU A 9 3.65 12.09 8.48
CA LEU A 9 4.03 11.04 7.53
C LEU A 9 4.53 9.81 8.28
N ILE A 10 4.19 8.63 7.77
CA ILE A 10 4.84 7.39 8.23
C ILE A 10 6.25 7.34 7.65
N SER A 11 7.23 7.04 8.50
CA SER A 11 8.62 6.81 8.11
C SER A 11 9.09 5.48 8.66
N PHE A 12 9.82 4.72 7.85
CA PHE A 12 10.53 3.54 8.33
C PHE A 12 11.94 3.86 8.85
N HIS A 13 12.45 5.07 8.59
CA HIS A 13 13.79 5.49 8.98
C HIS A 13 14.90 4.53 8.48
N ARG A 14 14.79 4.07 7.23
CA ARG A 14 15.74 3.19 6.53
C ARG A 14 15.97 3.68 5.10
N ASP A 15 17.09 3.30 4.50
CA ASP A 15 17.40 3.62 3.09
C ASP A 15 16.54 2.81 2.11
N LEU A 16 16.31 1.53 2.42
CA LEU A 16 15.44 0.62 1.70
C LEU A 16 14.92 -0.45 2.67
N HIS A 17 13.65 -0.80 2.53
CA HIS A 17 13.02 -1.89 3.26
C HIS A 17 12.09 -2.61 2.29
N ALA A 18 12.11 -3.95 2.30
CA ALA A 18 11.31 -4.75 1.39
C ALA A 18 10.76 -5.98 2.09
N GLY A 19 9.62 -6.47 1.64
CA GLY A 19 8.95 -7.63 2.23
C GLY A 19 7.83 -8.20 1.37
N LEU A 20 7.36 -9.39 1.76
CA LEU A 20 6.14 -10.00 1.25
C LEU A 20 5.07 -9.91 2.32
N SER A 21 3.94 -9.30 1.98
CA SER A 21 2.72 -9.43 2.76
C SER A 21 1.91 -10.58 2.15
N ALA A 22 1.71 -11.66 2.88
CA ALA A 22 0.92 -12.81 2.44
C ALA A 22 -0.37 -12.91 3.28
N ILE A 23 -1.43 -12.23 2.83
CA ILE A 23 -2.71 -12.17 3.52
C ILE A 23 -3.60 -13.29 2.99
N GLU A 24 -4.05 -14.19 3.85
CA GLU A 24 -4.91 -15.32 3.48
C GLU A 24 -6.41 -15.00 3.57
N ALA A 25 -7.23 -15.85 2.94
CA ALA A 25 -8.68 -15.66 2.95
C ALA A 25 -9.23 -15.70 4.38
N GLY A 26 -10.01 -14.68 4.75
CA GLY A 26 -10.55 -14.51 6.10
C GLY A 26 -9.66 -13.71 7.03
N GLU A 27 -8.42 -13.41 6.64
CA GLU A 27 -7.60 -12.41 7.31
C GLU A 27 -7.93 -11.00 6.80
N SER A 28 -7.78 -10.00 7.67
CA SER A 28 -7.94 -8.60 7.32
C SER A 28 -6.64 -7.85 7.54
N HIS A 29 -6.19 -7.11 6.53
CA HIS A 29 -5.02 -6.24 6.65
C HIS A 29 -5.25 -4.97 5.85
N GLU A 30 -5.97 -4.03 6.46
CA GLU A 30 -6.25 -2.73 5.90
C GLU A 30 -5.11 -1.75 6.24
N ILE A 31 -4.55 -1.14 5.21
CA ILE A 31 -3.57 -0.05 5.35
C ILE A 31 -4.30 1.27 5.14
N TRP A 32 -4.28 2.10 6.19
CA TRP A 32 -4.71 3.48 6.13
C TRP A 32 -3.59 4.41 6.61
N ARG A 33 -3.08 5.24 5.69
CA ARG A 33 -2.11 6.31 5.98
C ARG A 33 -2.63 7.60 5.37
N GLU A 34 -3.45 8.32 6.13
CA GLU A 34 -4.12 9.56 5.71
C GLU A 34 -3.18 10.62 5.12
N HIS A 35 -1.94 10.66 5.60
CA HIS A 35 -0.93 11.61 5.11
C HIS A 35 0.13 10.95 4.24
N GLY A 36 0.08 9.63 4.06
CA GLY A 36 1.09 8.90 3.31
C GLY A 36 2.39 8.65 4.05
N MET A 37 3.45 8.52 3.27
CA MET A 37 4.81 8.24 3.74
C MET A 37 5.81 9.32 3.32
N ASP A 38 6.93 9.38 4.01
CA ASP A 38 8.08 10.21 3.60
C ASP A 38 8.97 9.54 2.53
N ALA A 39 8.54 8.39 2.02
CA ALA A 39 9.25 7.56 1.06
C ALA A 39 8.33 7.12 -0.09
N TRP A 40 8.96 6.63 -1.16
CA TRP A 40 8.25 5.91 -2.22
C TRP A 40 7.93 4.48 -1.77
N ILE A 41 6.81 3.94 -2.22
CA ILE A 41 6.51 2.50 -2.13
C ILE A 41 6.22 1.96 -3.53
N VAL A 42 6.79 0.80 -3.82
CA VAL A 42 6.40 -0.04 -4.95
C VAL A 42 5.58 -1.19 -4.39
N ASN A 43 4.48 -1.56 -5.02
CA ASN A 43 3.71 -2.75 -4.63
C ASN A 43 3.48 -3.61 -5.86
N LEU A 44 3.90 -4.88 -5.83
CA LEU A 44 3.62 -5.85 -6.88
C LEU A 44 2.71 -6.94 -6.33
N THR A 45 1.48 -7.01 -6.84
CA THR A 45 0.59 -8.11 -6.51
C THR A 45 1.04 -9.37 -7.23
N VAL A 46 1.18 -10.48 -6.49
CA VAL A 46 1.64 -11.77 -7.01
C VAL A 46 0.60 -12.88 -6.87
N ALA A 47 -0.37 -12.74 -5.97
CA ALA A 47 -1.51 -13.64 -5.86
C ALA A 47 -2.74 -12.93 -5.30
N GLY A 48 -3.93 -13.40 -5.71
CA GLY A 48 -5.19 -12.86 -5.20
C GLY A 48 -5.47 -11.46 -5.73
N SER A 49 -6.20 -10.65 -4.95
CA SER A 49 -6.60 -9.30 -5.37
C SER A 49 -6.76 -8.34 -4.20
N ALA A 50 -6.47 -7.07 -4.43
CA ALA A 50 -6.68 -6.00 -3.46
C ALA A 50 -7.55 -4.89 -4.01
N ARG A 51 -8.20 -4.20 -3.07
CA ARG A 51 -8.84 -2.90 -3.25
C ARG A 51 -7.81 -1.82 -2.99
N VAL A 52 -7.79 -0.80 -3.83
CA VAL A 52 -7.12 0.49 -3.57
C VAL A 52 -8.18 1.59 -3.60
N ASN A 53 -8.13 2.48 -2.62
CA ASN A 53 -9.08 3.55 -2.35
C ASN A 53 -10.52 3.08 -2.07
N HIS A 54 -11.38 4.04 -1.69
CA HIS A 54 -12.83 3.85 -1.54
C HIS A 54 -13.62 4.81 -2.42
N GLY A 55 -14.92 4.56 -2.55
CA GLY A 55 -15.83 5.44 -3.27
C GLY A 55 -15.57 5.43 -4.77
N ALA A 56 -15.59 6.62 -5.38
CA ALA A 56 -15.48 6.79 -6.83
C ALA A 56 -14.07 6.49 -7.37
N ASP A 57 -13.04 6.66 -6.55
CA ASP A 57 -11.64 6.45 -6.93
C ASP A 57 -11.14 5.03 -6.62
N ARG A 58 -12.06 4.14 -6.18
CA ARG A 58 -11.75 2.74 -5.92
C ARG A 58 -11.36 2.04 -7.22
N PHE A 59 -10.27 1.29 -7.16
CA PHE A 59 -9.92 0.31 -8.18
C PHE A 59 -9.38 -0.95 -7.52
N THR A 60 -9.26 -2.02 -8.31
CA THR A 60 -8.73 -3.31 -7.86
C THR A 60 -7.45 -3.65 -8.59
N VAL A 61 -6.55 -4.32 -7.90
CA VAL A 61 -5.31 -4.88 -8.47
C VAL A 61 -5.28 -6.40 -8.33
N GLY A 62 -4.68 -7.06 -9.31
CA GLY A 62 -4.47 -8.49 -9.36
C GLY A 62 -3.03 -8.86 -9.74
N PRO A 63 -2.72 -10.15 -9.94
CA PRO A 63 -1.36 -10.60 -10.18
C PRO A 63 -0.74 -9.95 -11.42
N GLY A 64 0.45 -9.36 -11.25
CA GLY A 64 1.17 -8.64 -12.30
C GLY A 64 0.96 -7.12 -12.28
N ASP A 65 -0.04 -6.62 -11.55
CA ASP A 65 -0.22 -5.18 -11.38
C ASP A 65 0.85 -4.61 -10.43
N LEU A 66 1.52 -3.56 -10.91
CA LEU A 66 2.55 -2.81 -10.18
C LEU A 66 2.01 -1.43 -9.83
N LEU A 67 1.97 -1.11 -8.54
CA LEU A 67 1.62 0.21 -8.04
C LEU A 67 2.87 0.96 -7.61
N LEU A 68 2.84 2.28 -7.83
CA LEU A 68 3.84 3.21 -7.38
C LEU A 68 3.18 4.30 -6.54
N PHE A 69 3.52 4.36 -5.26
CA PHE A 69 3.05 5.36 -4.33
C PHE A 69 4.16 6.40 -4.11
N PRO A 70 4.01 7.64 -4.61
CA PRO A 70 4.93 8.72 -4.29
C PRO A 70 4.83 9.14 -2.82
N PRO A 71 5.85 9.82 -2.27
CA PRO A 71 5.77 10.41 -0.94
C PRO A 71 4.52 11.28 -0.78
N GLU A 72 3.99 11.31 0.44
CA GLU A 72 2.81 12.06 0.86
C GLU A 72 1.48 11.65 0.20
N VAL A 73 1.45 10.66 -0.70
CA VAL A 73 0.19 10.13 -1.24
C VAL A 73 -0.55 9.35 -0.15
N VAL A 74 -1.88 9.41 -0.12
CA VAL A 74 -2.67 8.61 0.82
C VAL A 74 -2.49 7.12 0.50
N HIS A 75 -2.29 6.30 1.53
CA HIS A 75 -2.37 4.85 1.38
C HIS A 75 -3.71 4.40 1.92
N ASP A 76 -4.56 3.88 1.04
CA ASP A 76 -5.83 3.25 1.38
C ASP A 76 -5.94 1.98 0.56
N TYR A 77 -5.59 0.84 1.14
CA TYR A 77 -5.69 -0.43 0.43
C TYR A 77 -5.76 -1.61 1.40
N GLY A 78 -6.31 -2.70 0.89
CA GLY A 78 -6.47 -3.96 1.63
C GLY A 78 -6.91 -5.07 0.69
N PRO A 79 -6.93 -6.33 1.18
CA PRO A 79 -7.48 -7.43 0.39
C PRO A 79 -8.94 -7.14 0.01
N GLU A 80 -9.38 -7.61 -1.15
CA GLU A 80 -10.82 -7.64 -1.45
C GLU A 80 -11.55 -8.53 -0.43
N ALA A 81 -12.83 -8.23 -0.15
CA ALA A 81 -13.59 -8.93 0.89
C ALA A 81 -13.59 -10.46 0.69
N ALA A 82 -13.18 -11.19 1.73
CA ALA A 82 -12.99 -12.66 1.72
C ALA A 82 -11.94 -13.20 0.72
N GLY A 83 -11.15 -12.33 0.10
CA GLY A 83 -10.06 -12.71 -0.80
C GLY A 83 -8.73 -12.87 -0.07
N ARG A 84 -7.85 -13.72 -0.62
CA ARG A 84 -6.41 -13.68 -0.28
C ARG A 84 -5.74 -12.57 -1.10
N TRP A 85 -4.63 -12.03 -0.59
CA TRP A 85 -3.79 -11.08 -1.33
C TRP A 85 -2.34 -11.19 -0.90
N HIS A 86 -1.47 -11.52 -1.86
CA HIS A 86 -0.04 -11.55 -1.65
C HIS A 86 0.63 -10.47 -2.49
N HIS A 87 1.46 -9.64 -1.88
CA HIS A 87 2.18 -8.59 -2.58
C HIS A 87 3.59 -8.33 -2.03
N TRP A 88 4.53 -8.06 -2.93
CA TRP A 88 5.84 -7.50 -2.59
C TRP A 88 5.73 -6.01 -2.37
N TRP A 89 6.51 -5.48 -1.43
CA TRP A 89 6.68 -4.05 -1.18
C TRP A 89 8.12 -3.71 -0.79
#